data_AF-A0A7X7DT56-F1
#
_entry.id   AF-A0A7X7DT56-F1
#
_cell.length_a   1.000
_cell.length_b   1.000
_cell.length_c   1.000
_cell.angle_alpha   90.00
_cell.angle_beta   90.00
_cell.angle_gamma   90.00
#
_symmetry.space_group_name_H-M   'P 1'
#
loop_
_entity.id
_entity.type
_entity.pdbx_description
1 polymer ?
#
loop_
_entity_poly.entity_id
_entity_poly.type
_entity_poly.pdbx_seq_one_letter_code
_entity_poly.pdbx_strand_id
1 'polypeptide(L)'
;MKSSEIIKILESDGWYWVNTVGSHHHFKHPTKPGRRRLHMEKDIRIYPALLSEDGKYVCVRFPDLPGCNTFGEDYADAIASAKDALGGHLLCMEEDNDPIPSPTPVNKLQPEEDEIAVLIDVRMDILREEERKKSVSKNVTIPAWLNKMAMEHKINFSSALQETLRDRLGV
;
A
#
# COMPACT_ATOMS: atom_id res chain seq x y z
N MET A 1 -15.63 6.96 7.05
CA MET A 1 -15.25 5.67 7.64
C MET A 1 -14.62 4.86 6.51
N LYS A 2 -13.34 4.49 6.65
CA LYS A 2 -12.61 3.78 5.58
C LYS A 2 -13.16 2.36 5.46
N SER A 3 -13.16 1.79 4.25
CA SER A 3 -13.68 0.43 4.02
C SER A 3 -13.02 -0.62 4.93
N SER A 4 -11.73 -0.45 5.27
CA SER A 4 -10.99 -1.31 6.20
C SER A 4 -11.51 -1.29 7.63
N GLU A 5 -12.04 -0.16 8.10
CA GLU A 5 -12.68 -0.04 9.42
C GLU A 5 -14.01 -0.80 9.42
N ILE A 6 -14.75 -0.70 8.32
CA ILE A 6 -16.03 -1.41 8.16
C ILE A 6 -15.80 -2.92 8.11
N ILE A 7 -14.77 -3.42 7.41
CA ILE A 7 -14.42 -4.84 7.42
C ILE A 7 -14.16 -5.35 8.83
N LYS A 8 -13.33 -4.65 9.62
CA LYS A 8 -13.03 -5.04 11.01
C LYS A 8 -14.29 -5.11 11.87
N ILE A 9 -15.20 -4.14 11.71
CA ILE A 9 -16.49 -4.13 12.42
C ILE A 9 -17.37 -5.31 11.98
N LEU A 10 -17.35 -5.67 10.70
CA LEU A 10 -18.10 -6.81 10.18
C LEU A 10 -17.54 -8.13 10.72
N GLU A 11 -16.24 -8.31 10.68
CA GLU A 11 -15.55 -9.51 11.17
C GLU A 11 -15.74 -9.69 12.67
N SER A 12 -15.62 -8.61 13.46
CA SER A 12 -15.87 -8.67 14.91
C SER A 12 -17.34 -8.95 15.25
N ASP A 13 -18.27 -8.53 14.40
CA ASP A 13 -19.70 -8.83 14.51
C ASP A 13 -20.06 -10.24 13.99
N GLY A 14 -19.08 -11.05 13.57
CA GLY A 14 -19.25 -12.44 13.14
C GLY A 14 -19.54 -12.63 11.64
N TRP A 15 -19.41 -11.57 10.83
CA TRP A 15 -19.54 -11.67 9.38
C TRP A 15 -18.22 -12.15 8.77
N TYR A 16 -18.28 -13.10 7.85
CA TYR A 16 -17.12 -13.59 7.12
C TYR A 16 -17.24 -13.26 5.63
N TRP A 17 -16.09 -12.96 5.02
CA TRP A 17 -15.99 -12.69 3.59
C TRP A 17 -16.27 -13.96 2.77
N VAL A 18 -16.99 -13.81 1.65
CA VAL A 18 -17.39 -14.93 0.78
C VAL A 18 -16.74 -14.81 -0.58
N ASN A 19 -16.93 -13.66 -1.24
CA ASN A 19 -16.35 -13.38 -2.54
C ASN A 19 -16.36 -11.88 -2.82
N THR A 20 -15.61 -11.49 -3.85
CA THR A 20 -15.57 -10.12 -4.36
C THR A 20 -16.01 -10.12 -5.82
N VAL A 21 -16.93 -9.22 -6.17
CA VAL A 21 -17.39 -9.00 -7.56
C VAL A 21 -17.16 -7.53 -7.92
N GLY A 22 -16.14 -7.27 -8.73
CA GLY A 22 -15.69 -5.90 -8.99
C GLY A 22 -15.20 -5.23 -7.71
N SER A 23 -15.75 -4.06 -7.36
CA SER A 23 -15.47 -3.39 -6.08
C SER A 23 -16.37 -3.84 -4.92
N HIS A 24 -17.30 -4.79 -5.12
CA HIS A 24 -18.22 -5.22 -4.06
C HIS A 24 -17.70 -6.47 -3.37
N HIS A 25 -17.39 -6.34 -2.07
CA HIS A 25 -17.10 -7.46 -1.18
C HIS A 25 -18.40 -7.95 -0.56
N HIS A 26 -18.64 -9.25 -0.67
CA HIS A 26 -19.82 -9.89 -0.12
C HIS A 26 -19.47 -10.62 1.17
N PHE A 27 -20.22 -10.28 2.22
CA PHE A 27 -20.12 -10.89 3.53
C PHE A 27 -21.39 -11.66 3.87
N LYS A 28 -21.24 -12.75 4.60
CA LYS A 28 -22.34 -13.54 5.19
C LYS A 28 -22.14 -13.65 6.70
N HIS A 29 -23.24 -13.86 7.41
CA HIS A 29 -23.23 -14.14 8.84
C HIS A 29 -23.89 -15.51 9.08
N PRO A 30 -23.37 -16.35 9.98
CA PRO A 30 -23.93 -17.67 10.25
C PRO A 30 -25.38 -17.63 10.77
N THR A 31 -25.69 -16.63 11.61
CA THR A 31 -26.98 -16.53 12.31
C THR A 31 -27.85 -15.33 11.90
N LYS A 32 -27.32 -14.35 11.15
CA LYS A 32 -28.06 -13.14 10.77
C LYS A 32 -28.49 -13.27 9.30
N PRO A 33 -29.79 -13.27 9.00
CA PRO A 33 -30.26 -13.42 7.63
C PRO A 33 -29.92 -12.18 6.79
N GLY A 34 -29.33 -12.39 5.62
CA GLY A 34 -28.97 -11.34 4.67
C GLY A 34 -27.55 -11.46 4.12
N ARG A 35 -27.25 -10.71 3.05
CA ARG A 35 -25.90 -10.57 2.49
C ARG A 35 -25.50 -9.11 2.62
N ARG A 36 -24.43 -8.81 3.38
CA ARG A 36 -23.86 -7.47 3.44
C ARG A 36 -22.92 -7.30 2.26
N ARG A 37 -23.14 -6.24 1.49
CA ARG A 37 -22.26 -5.84 0.39
C ARG A 37 -21.52 -4.60 0.83
N LEU A 38 -20.21 -4.70 0.92
CA LEU A 38 -19.34 -3.57 1.18
C LEU A 38 -18.73 -3.13 -0.15
N HIS A 39 -18.98 -1.89 -0.54
CA HIS A 39 -18.27 -1.30 -1.67
C HIS A 39 -16.87 -0.91 -1.17
N MET A 40 -15.83 -1.52 -1.72
CA MET A 40 -14.48 -0.99 -1.57
C MET A 40 -14.35 0.18 -2.52
N GLU A 41 -14.41 1.38 -1.98
CA GLU A 41 -13.95 2.54 -2.73
C GLU A 41 -12.52 2.30 -3.19
N LYS A 42 -12.30 2.43 -4.49
CA LYS A 42 -10.97 2.40 -5.08
C LYS A 42 -10.28 3.69 -4.67
N ASP A 43 -9.23 3.60 -3.87
CA ASP A 43 -8.42 4.76 -3.52
C ASP A 43 -7.39 5.00 -4.63
N ILE A 44 -7.85 5.70 -5.67
CA ILE A 44 -7.03 6.09 -6.81
C ILE A 44 -6.57 7.52 -6.59
N ARG A 45 -5.25 7.72 -6.53
CA ARG A 45 -4.67 9.06 -6.50
C ARG A 45 -4.03 9.36 -7.85
N ILE A 46 -4.28 10.56 -8.36
CA ILE A 46 -3.80 11.00 -9.67
C ILE A 46 -3.08 12.32 -9.46
N TYR A 47 -1.80 12.36 -9.81
CA TYR A 47 -0.99 13.57 -9.75
C TYR A 47 -0.38 13.89 -11.12
N PRO A 48 -0.29 15.18 -11.48
CA PRO A 48 0.52 15.58 -12.61
C PRO A 48 2.01 15.36 -12.31
N ALA A 49 2.70 14.75 -13.25
CA ALA A 49 4.15 14.67 -13.30
C ALA A 49 4.64 15.50 -14.50
N LEU A 50 5.80 16.12 -14.34
CA LEU A 50 6.51 16.80 -15.40
C LEU A 50 7.73 15.97 -15.78
N LEU A 51 7.84 15.66 -17.07
CA LEU A 51 8.90 14.85 -17.64
C LEU A 51 9.83 15.73 -18.46
N SER A 52 11.14 15.56 -18.31
CA SER A 52 12.16 16.21 -19.14
C SER A 52 13.22 15.20 -19.59
N GLU A 53 13.85 15.47 -20.72
CA GLU A 53 14.95 14.63 -21.23
C GLU A 53 16.29 15.16 -20.70
N ASP A 54 17.06 14.29 -20.04
CA ASP A 54 18.43 14.58 -19.62
C ASP A 54 19.40 13.54 -20.21
N GLY A 55 19.90 13.86 -21.40
CA GLY A 55 20.84 13.02 -22.14
C GLY A 55 20.24 11.70 -22.61
N LYS A 56 20.40 10.64 -21.82
CA LYS A 56 19.87 9.29 -22.10
C LYS A 56 18.73 8.90 -21.17
N TYR A 57 18.39 9.74 -20.21
CA TYR A 57 17.36 9.45 -19.23
C TYR A 57 16.19 10.39 -19.42
N VAL A 58 15.01 9.91 -19.01
CA VAL A 58 13.82 10.73 -18.86
C VAL A 58 13.61 10.97 -17.37
N CYS A 59 13.78 12.21 -16.95
CA CYS A 59 13.61 12.64 -15.58
C CYS A 59 12.13 12.93 -15.32
N VAL A 60 11.66 12.63 -14.11
CA VAL A 60 10.27 12.83 -13.70
C VAL A 60 10.23 13.53 -12.35
N ARG A 61 9.44 14.59 -12.26
CA ARG A 61 9.17 15.30 -11.00
C ARG A 61 7.68 15.53 -10.80
N PHE A 62 7.26 15.55 -9.53
CA PHE A 62 5.89 15.87 -9.15
C PHE A 62 5.84 17.27 -8.53
N PRO A 63 5.25 18.29 -9.22
CA PRO A 63 5.21 19.66 -8.72
C PRO A 63 4.53 19.80 -7.35
N ASP A 64 3.49 19.01 -7.12
CA ASP A 64 2.70 19.05 -5.89
C ASP A 64 3.30 18.20 -4.76
N LEU A 65 4.30 17.36 -5.05
CA LEU A 65 4.93 16.47 -4.08
C LEU A 65 6.45 16.71 -4.04
N PRO A 66 6.90 17.77 -3.35
CA PRO A 66 8.31 18.09 -3.25
C PRO A 66 9.14 16.90 -2.72
N GLY A 67 10.20 16.55 -3.43
CA GLY A 67 11.05 15.40 -3.11
C GLY A 67 10.60 14.07 -3.72
N CYS A 68 9.43 14.02 -4.36
CA CYS A 68 9.05 12.90 -5.21
C CYS A 68 9.60 13.13 -6.63
N ASN A 69 10.81 12.64 -6.87
CA ASN A 69 11.47 12.69 -8.18
C ASN A 69 12.01 11.30 -8.51
N THR A 70 12.06 10.98 -9.80
CA THR A 70 12.61 9.72 -10.30
C THR A 70 13.09 9.90 -11.74
N PHE A 71 13.60 8.85 -12.36
CA PHE A 71 14.02 8.84 -13.75
C PHE A 71 13.87 7.44 -14.34
N GLY A 72 13.96 7.32 -15.67
CA GLY A 72 14.04 6.05 -16.37
C GLY A 72 14.92 6.12 -17.61
N GLU A 73 15.29 4.97 -18.17
CA GLU A 73 16.11 4.87 -19.39
C GLU A 73 15.35 5.32 -20.65
N ASP A 74 14.03 5.25 -20.61
CA ASP A 74 13.12 5.76 -21.64
C ASP A 74 11.82 6.24 -21.01
N TYR A 75 10.88 6.74 -21.82
CA TYR A 75 9.59 7.24 -21.33
C TYR A 75 8.74 6.17 -20.64
N ALA A 76 8.78 4.92 -21.10
CA ALA A 76 7.96 3.84 -20.53
C ALA A 76 8.50 3.45 -19.15
N ASP A 77 9.82 3.31 -19.04
CA ASP A 77 10.52 3.05 -17.78
C ASP A 77 10.35 4.21 -16.81
N ALA A 78 10.48 5.46 -17.27
CA ALA A 78 10.27 6.65 -16.44
C ALA A 78 8.85 6.74 -15.90
N ILE A 79 7.82 6.42 -16.70
CA ILE A 79 6.42 6.39 -16.24
C ILE A 79 6.20 5.26 -15.22
N ALA A 80 6.79 4.08 -15.44
CA ALA A 80 6.72 2.98 -14.47
C ALA A 80 7.37 3.37 -13.14
N SER A 81 8.59 3.89 -13.20
CA SER A 81 9.33 4.42 -12.06
C SER A 81 8.57 5.56 -11.36
N ALA A 82 7.85 6.39 -12.09
CA ALA A 82 7.03 7.47 -11.53
C ALA A 82 5.82 6.94 -10.76
N LYS A 83 5.20 5.83 -11.20
CA LYS A 83 4.12 5.17 -10.46
C LYS A 83 4.61 4.62 -9.13
N ASP A 84 5.78 3.99 -9.13
CA ASP A 84 6.38 3.45 -7.91
C ASP A 84 6.80 4.57 -6.96
N ALA A 85 7.45 5.63 -7.48
CA ALA A 85 7.86 6.78 -6.70
C ALA A 85 6.67 7.52 -6.07
N LEU A 86 5.60 7.75 -6.85
CA LEU A 86 4.38 8.39 -6.36
C LEU A 86 3.71 7.54 -5.27
N GLY A 87 3.54 6.25 -5.52
CA GLY A 87 2.93 5.33 -4.56
C GLY A 87 3.71 5.24 -3.25
N GLY A 88 5.04 5.05 -3.34
CA GLY A 88 5.92 5.00 -2.18
C GLY A 88 5.95 6.30 -1.39
N HIS A 89 6.06 7.45 -2.06
CA HIS A 89 6.07 8.74 -1.40
C HIS A 89 4.76 9.00 -0.63
N LEU A 90 3.61 8.70 -1.24
CA LEU A 90 2.31 8.83 -0.59
C LEU A 90 2.15 7.88 0.61
N LEU A 91 2.70 6.66 0.54
CA LEU A 91 2.71 5.74 1.68
C LEU A 91 3.52 6.32 2.84
N CYS A 92 4.73 6.82 2.59
CA CYS A 92 5.55 7.45 3.63
C CYS A 92 4.82 8.61 4.30
N MET A 93 4.19 9.50 3.51
CA MET A 93 3.40 10.61 4.07
C MET A 93 2.25 10.11 4.95
N GLU A 94 1.58 9.02 4.58
CA GLU A 94 0.52 8.43 5.42
C GLU A 94 1.06 7.83 6.73
N GLU A 95 2.24 7.19 6.70
CA GLU A 95 2.89 6.63 7.88
C GLU A 95 3.34 7.74 8.86
N ASP A 96 3.88 8.82 8.33
CA ASP A 96 4.34 9.98 9.10
C ASP A 96 3.18 10.91 9.54
N ASN A 97 1.93 10.63 9.11
CA ASN A 97 0.74 11.47 9.28
C ASN A 97 0.89 12.89 8.70
N ASP A 98 1.69 13.03 7.64
CA ASP A 98 1.85 14.27 6.92
C ASP A 98 0.62 14.61 6.07
N PRO A 99 0.29 15.90 5.92
CA PRO A 99 -0.81 16.33 5.07
C PRO A 99 -0.48 16.08 3.60
N ILE A 100 -1.30 15.27 2.93
CA ILE A 100 -1.12 14.99 1.51
C ILE A 100 -1.71 16.14 0.67
N PRO A 101 -0.90 16.86 -0.13
CA PRO A 101 -1.34 18.01 -0.90
C PRO A 101 -2.30 17.60 -2.02
N SER A 102 -3.23 18.48 -2.38
CA SER A 102 -4.13 18.22 -3.52
C SER A 102 -3.40 18.45 -4.85
N PRO A 103 -3.63 17.59 -5.87
CA PRO A 103 -2.97 17.73 -7.16
C PRO A 103 -3.40 19.01 -7.88
N THR A 104 -2.45 19.69 -8.49
CA THR A 104 -2.68 20.84 -9.36
C THR A 104 -3.34 20.37 -10.65
N PRO A 105 -4.47 20.97 -11.07
CA PRO A 105 -5.08 20.67 -12.35
C PRO A 105 -4.11 20.89 -13.53
N VAL A 106 -4.15 20.02 -14.53
CA VAL A 106 -3.22 20.07 -15.70
C VAL A 106 -3.23 21.42 -16.40
N ASN A 107 -4.40 22.08 -16.48
CA ASN A 107 -4.54 23.40 -17.10
C ASN A 107 -3.92 24.56 -16.30
N LYS A 108 -3.48 24.32 -15.07
CA LYS A 108 -2.81 25.30 -14.20
C LYS A 108 -1.33 24.99 -14.01
N LEU A 109 -0.82 23.90 -14.60
CA LEU A 109 0.59 23.59 -14.57
C LEU A 109 1.40 24.62 -15.36
N GLN A 110 2.61 24.85 -14.89
CA GLN A 110 3.60 25.71 -15.53
C GLN A 110 4.86 24.87 -15.80
N PRO A 111 4.84 24.00 -16.83
CA PRO A 111 6.03 23.29 -17.26
C PRO A 111 7.07 24.26 -17.83
N GLU A 112 8.34 23.90 -17.72
CA GLU A 112 9.44 24.54 -18.46
C GLU A 112 9.37 24.21 -19.97
N GLU A 113 10.17 24.88 -20.80
CA GLU A 113 10.09 24.74 -22.27
C GLU A 113 10.33 23.31 -22.78
N ASP A 114 11.12 22.53 -22.05
CA ASP A 114 11.51 21.14 -22.33
C ASP A 114 10.70 20.10 -21.53
N GLU A 115 9.69 20.55 -20.78
CA GLU A 115 8.90 19.67 -19.92
C GLU A 115 7.54 19.30 -20.51
N ILE A 116 7.20 18.02 -20.37
CA ILE A 116 5.92 17.45 -20.80
C ILE A 116 5.12 17.03 -19.56
N ALA A 117 3.87 17.50 -19.47
CA ALA A 117 2.97 17.11 -18.40
C ALA A 117 2.25 15.78 -18.69
N VAL A 118 2.33 14.84 -17.74
CA VAL A 118 1.67 13.53 -17.80
C VAL A 118 0.91 13.28 -16.51
N LEU A 119 -0.28 12.69 -16.58
CA LEU A 119 -1.02 12.27 -15.40
C LEU A 119 -0.59 10.86 -14.97
N ILE A 120 -0.16 10.73 -13.73
CA ILE A 120 0.25 9.45 -13.14
C ILE A 120 -0.80 9.05 -12.10
N ASP A 121 -1.38 7.87 -12.28
CA ASP A 121 -2.34 7.27 -11.38
C ASP A 121 -1.70 6.15 -10.54
N VAL A 122 -2.04 6.11 -9.25
CA VAL A 122 -1.65 5.03 -8.32
C VAL A 122 -2.84 4.53 -7.51
N ARG A 123 -2.84 3.23 -7.22
CA ARG A 123 -3.86 2.55 -6.41
C ARG A 123 -3.36 2.36 -4.99
N MET A 124 -3.66 3.32 -4.13
CA MET A 124 -3.21 3.31 -2.73
C MET A 124 -3.83 2.17 -1.93
N ASP A 125 -5.02 1.70 -2.31
CA ASP A 125 -5.64 0.53 -1.69
C ASP A 125 -4.82 -0.75 -1.89
N ILE A 126 -4.28 -0.96 -3.09
CA ILE A 126 -3.42 -2.13 -3.39
C ILE A 126 -2.08 -1.99 -2.68
N LEU A 127 -1.44 -0.83 -2.79
CA LEU A 127 -0.13 -0.57 -2.19
C LEU A 127 -0.14 -0.74 -0.66
N ARG A 128 -1.18 -0.25 0.03
CA ARG A 128 -1.33 -0.45 1.49
C ARG A 128 -1.49 -1.91 1.87
N GLU A 129 -2.20 -2.70 1.06
CA GLU A 129 -2.33 -4.14 1.31
C GLU A 129 -1.01 -4.87 1.13
N GLU A 130 -0.25 -4.52 0.09
CA GLU A 130 1.07 -5.09 -0.15
C GLU A 130 2.03 -4.76 1.00
N GLU A 131 2.06 -3.50 1.44
CA GLU A 131 2.88 -3.08 2.58
C GLU A 131 2.50 -3.84 3.86
N ARG A 132 1.20 -3.97 4.14
CA ARG A 132 0.69 -4.74 5.29
C ARG A 132 1.06 -6.23 5.25
N LYS A 133 1.26 -6.80 4.06
CA LYS A 133 1.63 -8.22 3.88
C LYS A 133 3.14 -8.44 4.02
N LYS A 134 3.96 -7.39 3.97
CA LYS A 134 5.41 -7.52 4.10
C LYS A 134 5.77 -8.05 5.49
N SER A 135 6.48 -9.18 5.50
CA SER A 135 7.02 -9.75 6.72
C SER A 135 8.29 -9.01 7.11
N VAL A 136 8.35 -8.55 8.36
CA VAL A 136 9.53 -7.87 8.91
C VAL A 136 10.39 -8.86 9.68
N SER A 137 11.68 -8.92 9.37
CA SER A 137 12.64 -9.71 10.15
C SER A 137 12.85 -9.09 11.53
N LYS A 138 12.86 -9.93 12.57
CA LYS A 138 13.14 -9.51 13.94
C LYS A 138 14.24 -10.38 14.52
N ASN A 139 15.25 -9.72 15.09
CA ASN A 139 16.29 -10.40 15.86
C ASN A 139 15.74 -10.69 17.26
N VAL A 140 15.79 -11.96 17.68
CA VAL A 140 15.26 -12.42 18.97
C VAL A 140 16.34 -13.12 19.77
N THR A 141 16.35 -12.89 21.08
CA THR A 141 17.28 -13.55 22.01
C THR A 141 16.52 -14.60 22.81
N ILE A 142 16.99 -15.85 22.77
CA ILE A 142 16.42 -16.97 23.53
C ILE A 142 17.51 -17.78 24.22
N PRO A 143 17.21 -18.49 25.33
CA PRO A 143 18.17 -19.38 25.97
C PRO A 143 18.71 -20.46 25.02
N ALA A 144 20.01 -20.76 25.11
CA ALA A 144 20.67 -21.73 24.23
C ALA A 144 20.04 -23.13 24.26
N TRP A 145 19.59 -23.59 25.43
CA TRP A 145 18.92 -24.87 25.58
C TRP A 145 17.60 -24.93 24.79
N LEU A 146 16.86 -23.82 24.74
CA LEU A 146 15.58 -23.73 24.05
C LEU A 146 15.79 -23.68 22.54
N ASN A 147 16.79 -22.93 22.08
CA ASN A 147 17.17 -22.91 20.66
C ASN A 147 17.52 -24.32 20.17
N LYS A 148 18.33 -25.05 20.94
CA LYS A 148 18.72 -26.43 20.61
C LYS A 148 17.51 -27.35 20.52
N MET A 149 16.65 -27.34 21.53
CA MET A 149 15.42 -28.16 21.52
C MET A 149 14.51 -27.83 20.35
N ALA A 150 14.33 -26.55 20.03
CA ALA A 150 13.50 -26.10 18.91
C ALA A 150 14.07 -26.54 17.55
N MET A 151 15.39 -26.49 17.36
CA MET A 151 16.06 -26.98 16.15
C MET A 151 15.94 -28.50 16.00
N GLU A 152 16.12 -29.27 17.07
CA GLU A 152 15.97 -30.74 17.06
C GLU A 152 14.55 -31.16 16.63
N HIS A 153 13.53 -30.41 17.09
CA HIS A 153 12.13 -30.63 16.73
C HIS A 153 11.71 -29.92 15.42
N LYS A 154 12.65 -29.29 14.70
CA LYS A 154 12.41 -28.55 13.44
C LYS A 154 11.32 -27.48 13.55
N ILE A 155 11.25 -26.79 14.69
CA ILE A 155 10.29 -25.72 14.91
C ILE A 155 10.66 -24.51 14.05
N ASN A 156 9.67 -23.92 13.38
CA ASN A 156 9.81 -22.64 12.69
C ASN A 156 9.66 -21.48 13.69
N PHE A 157 10.78 -20.86 14.06
CA PHE A 157 10.81 -19.74 15.01
C PHE A 157 9.93 -18.56 14.61
N SER A 158 9.86 -18.22 13.31
CA SER A 158 9.03 -17.13 12.83
C SER A 158 7.54 -17.44 13.01
N SER A 159 7.12 -18.66 12.65
CA SER A 159 5.73 -19.09 12.82
C SER A 159 5.33 -19.14 14.30
N ALA A 160 6.17 -19.72 15.16
CA ALA A 160 5.91 -19.82 16.59
C ALA A 160 5.80 -18.44 17.26
N LEU A 161 6.64 -17.48 16.84
CA LEU A 161 6.56 -16.11 17.30
C LEU A 161 5.28 -15.42 16.81
N GLN A 162 4.94 -15.57 15.53
CA GLN A 162 3.72 -14.98 14.96
C GLN A 162 2.46 -15.49 15.64
N GLU A 163 2.36 -16.81 15.86
CA GLU A 163 1.25 -17.45 16.58
C GLU A 163 1.12 -16.88 18.00
N THR A 164 2.22 -16.86 18.76
CA THR A 164 2.23 -16.30 20.12
C THR A 164 1.84 -14.82 20.15
N LEU A 165 2.29 -14.03 19.17
CA LEU A 165 1.93 -12.61 19.07
C LEU A 165 0.46 -12.41 18.71
N ARG A 166 -0.08 -13.21 17.77
CA ARG A 166 -1.50 -13.21 17.41
C ARG A 166 -2.38 -13.54 18.62
N ASP A 167 -2.04 -14.60 19.35
CA ASP A 167 -2.76 -15.00 20.57
C ASP A 167 -2.75 -13.91 21.63
N ARG A 168 -1.60 -13.25 21.87
CA ARG A 168 -1.49 -12.18 22.87
C ARG A 168 -2.17 -10.88 22.46
N LEU A 169 -2.22 -10.58 21.16
CA LEU A 169 -2.82 -9.36 20.62
C LEU A 169 -4.30 -9.55 20.24
N GLY A 170 -4.80 -10.79 20.22
CA GLY A 170 -6.19 -11.11 19.84
C GLY A 170 -6.49 -10.84 18.37
N VAL A 171 -5.53 -11.10 17.47
CA VAL A 171 -5.64 -10.87 16.02
C VAL A 171 -5.40 -12.11 15.18
#